data_AF-A0A2A5X449-F1
#
_entry.id   AF-A0A2A5X449-F1
#
_cell.length_a   1.000
_cell.length_b   1.000
_cell.length_c   1.000
_cell.angle_alpha   90.00
_cell.angle_beta   90.00
_cell.angle_gamma   90.00
#
_symmetry.space_group_name_H-M   'P 1'
#
loop_
_entity.id
_entity.type
_entity.pdbx_description
1 polymer ?
#
loop_
_entity_poly.entity_id
_entity_poly.type
_entity_poly.pdbx_seq_one_letter_code
_entity_poly.pdbx_strand_id
1 'polypeptide(L)'
;MNLKVLLFFINFIPFISNSEDTLTIDLTDSLNLINYFSDIEKNEKLNEEWFKNLTEKGVSSGEKEIFLSEEAIKLLNDSSYRTEIYKDNYSLYDVGISLSNMDIKLAFWQMINIYPQNKDTLIKYIYAYDKILPVDEIVLSSFYTYAFFDPKITNLSSGKPEVYRPDIFEEYFRRTKEIVYYLNYLRRENNK
;
A
#
# COMPACT_ATOMS: atom_id res chain seq x y z
N MET A 1 21.27 -28.14 -9.82
CA MET A 1 20.19 -27.21 -10.19
C MET A 1 20.05 -26.21 -9.05
N ASN A 2 20.83 -25.13 -9.10
CA ASN A 2 20.94 -24.17 -7.99
C ASN A 2 19.97 -23.01 -8.23
N LEU A 3 18.88 -22.99 -7.48
CA LEU A 3 17.95 -21.87 -7.43
C LEU A 3 18.60 -20.76 -6.60
N LYS A 4 19.30 -19.83 -7.27
CA LYS A 4 19.73 -18.58 -6.66
C LYS A 4 18.47 -17.75 -6.38
N VAL A 5 18.02 -17.77 -5.14
CA VAL A 5 17.03 -16.83 -4.60
C VAL A 5 17.65 -15.44 -4.74
N LEU A 6 17.11 -14.65 -5.67
CA LEU A 6 17.43 -13.25 -5.82
C LEU A 6 16.82 -12.52 -4.61
N LEU A 7 17.63 -12.30 -3.58
CA LEU A 7 17.31 -11.34 -2.52
C LEU A 7 17.32 -9.95 -3.18
N PHE A 8 16.13 -9.47 -3.57
CA PHE A 8 15.95 -8.06 -3.89
C PHE A 8 16.17 -7.29 -2.60
N PHE A 9 17.34 -6.65 -2.52
CA PHE A 9 17.64 -5.65 -1.51
C PHE A 9 16.57 -4.56 -1.59
N ILE A 10 15.91 -4.31 -0.46
CA ILE A 10 15.08 -3.15 -0.20
C ILE A 10 16.02 -1.94 -0.26
N ASN A 11 16.15 -1.34 -1.43
CA ASN A 11 16.88 -0.08 -1.70
C ASN A 11 15.95 0.94 -2.37
N PHE A 12 14.64 0.85 -2.13
CA PHE A 12 13.66 1.67 -2.84
C PHE A 12 12.46 2.08 -1.97
N ILE A 13 12.68 2.31 -0.67
CA ILE A 13 11.98 3.44 -0.04
C ILE A 13 12.69 4.69 -0.62
N PRO A 14 12.03 5.82 -0.89
CA PRO A 14 12.73 7.07 -1.22
C PRO A 14 13.66 7.60 -0.10
N PHE A 15 14.06 6.74 0.84
CA PHE A 15 15.14 6.97 1.78
C PHE A 15 15.84 5.65 2.07
N ILE A 16 17.18 5.69 2.13
CA ILE A 16 18.12 4.55 2.25
C ILE A 16 18.43 3.86 0.90
N SER A 17 18.96 4.64 -0.05
CA SER A 17 20.08 4.12 -0.85
C SER A 17 21.08 5.24 -1.10
N ASN A 18 22.28 5.07 -0.52
CA ASN A 18 23.55 5.70 -0.84
C ASN A 18 23.64 7.24 -0.84
N SER A 19 24.16 7.77 0.26
CA SER A 19 25.58 8.11 0.20
C SER A 19 26.28 7.75 1.52
N GLU A 20 27.18 6.77 1.46
CA GLU A 20 28.44 6.86 2.22
C GLU A 20 29.34 7.90 1.55
N ASP A 21 28.79 9.05 1.13
CA ASP A 21 29.60 10.23 1.02
C ASP A 21 29.79 10.68 2.46
N THR A 22 30.98 10.43 3.01
CA THR A 22 31.46 11.26 4.10
C THR A 22 31.50 12.70 3.56
N LEU A 23 30.36 13.38 3.63
CA LEU A 23 30.25 14.81 3.42
C LEU A 23 31.15 15.44 4.46
N THR A 24 32.35 15.81 4.06
CA THR A 24 33.19 16.75 4.82
C THR A 24 32.49 18.10 4.74
N ILE A 25 31.52 18.29 5.62
CA ILE A 25 30.90 19.59 5.83
C ILE A 25 31.99 20.45 6.45
N ASP A 26 32.55 21.37 5.68
CA ASP A 26 33.29 22.47 6.27
C ASP A 26 32.28 23.29 7.05
N LEU A 27 32.27 23.11 8.38
CA LEU A 27 31.35 23.77 9.32
C LEU A 27 31.43 25.31 9.27
N THR A 28 32.36 25.87 8.49
CA THR A 28 32.47 27.32 8.27
C THR A 28 31.59 27.85 7.13
N ASP A 29 31.07 27.00 6.23
CA ASP A 29 30.20 27.45 5.13
C ASP A 29 28.71 27.33 5.50
N SER A 30 28.19 28.39 6.12
CA SER A 30 26.81 28.47 6.61
C SER A 30 25.76 28.24 5.52
N LEU A 31 26.07 28.53 4.25
CA LEU A 31 25.15 28.32 3.13
C LEU A 31 24.96 26.84 2.81
N ASN A 32 26.03 26.05 2.87
CA ASN A 32 25.96 24.60 2.65
C ASN A 32 25.17 23.90 3.76
N LEU A 33 25.34 24.34 5.01
CA LEU A 33 24.56 23.85 6.15
C LEU A 33 23.07 24.19 6.00
N ILE A 34 22.73 25.42 5.60
CA ILE A 34 21.33 25.84 5.38
C ILE A 34 20.66 25.00 4.29
N ASN A 35 21.34 24.78 3.16
CA ASN A 35 20.81 23.96 2.07
C ASN A 35 20.57 22.52 2.50
N TYR A 36 21.53 21.92 3.23
CA TYR A 36 21.40 20.56 3.77
C TYR A 36 20.19 20.42 4.71
N PHE A 37 20.00 21.36 5.64
CA PHE A 37 18.82 21.34 6.53
C PHE A 37 17.52 21.53 5.76
N SER A 38 17.49 22.40 4.74
CA SER A 38 16.31 22.58 3.89
C SER A 38 15.96 21.31 3.10
N ASP A 39 16.95 20.56 2.64
CA ASP A 39 16.74 19.29 1.92
C ASP A 39 16.21 18.21 2.86
N ILE A 40 16.70 18.14 4.10
CA ILE A 40 16.14 17.24 5.14
C ILE A 40 14.67 17.57 5.38
N GLU A 41 14.33 18.84 5.66
CA GLU A 41 12.95 19.24 5.97
C GLU A 41 12.00 18.92 4.79
N LYS A 42 12.46 19.13 3.56
CA LYS A 42 11.71 18.77 2.36
C LYS A 42 11.48 17.26 2.26
N ASN A 43 12.50 16.45 2.52
CA ASN A 43 12.39 14.99 2.48
C ASN A 43 11.48 14.46 3.59
N GLU A 44 11.54 15.04 4.79
CA GLU A 44 10.62 14.70 5.90
C GLU A 44 9.17 14.94 5.49
N LYS A 45 8.84 16.11 4.95
CA LYS A 45 7.49 16.42 4.46
C LYS A 45 7.01 15.46 3.37
N LEU A 46 7.88 15.15 2.40
CA LEU A 46 7.55 14.20 1.33
C LEU A 46 7.29 12.79 1.88
N ASN A 47 8.07 12.35 2.86
CA ASN A 47 7.89 11.05 3.50
C ASN A 47 6.60 11.00 4.32
N GLU A 48 6.27 12.06 5.06
CA GLU A 48 5.02 12.17 5.80
C GLU A 48 3.81 12.13 4.87
N GLU A 49 3.86 12.86 3.75
CA GLU A 49 2.79 12.88 2.75
C GLU A 49 2.64 11.51 2.08
N TRP A 50 3.74 10.91 1.65
CA TRP A 50 3.73 9.56 1.08
C TRP A 50 3.15 8.53 2.04
N PHE A 51 3.55 8.58 3.32
CA PHE A 51 3.07 7.68 4.35
C PHE A 51 1.57 7.89 4.63
N LYS A 52 1.13 9.14 4.74
CA LYS A 52 -0.28 9.49 4.90
C LYS A 52 -1.10 8.96 3.72
N ASN A 53 -0.64 9.14 2.49
CA ASN A 53 -1.31 8.65 1.30
C ASN A 53 -1.42 7.13 1.29
N LEU A 54 -0.43 6.43 1.86
CA LEU A 54 -0.42 4.97 1.93
C LEU A 54 -1.44 4.42 2.95
N THR A 55 -1.65 5.08 4.07
CA THR A 55 -2.61 4.66 5.12
C THR A 55 -4.00 5.29 4.98
N GLU A 56 -4.15 6.32 4.15
CA GLU A 56 -5.45 6.94 3.87
C GLU A 56 -6.40 5.96 3.15
N LYS A 57 -7.60 5.81 3.71
CA LYS A 57 -8.68 5.00 3.12
C LYS A 57 -9.28 5.74 1.93
N GLY A 58 -9.48 5.02 0.83
CA GLY A 58 -10.07 5.64 -0.35
C GLY A 58 -11.52 6.07 -0.16
N VAL A 59 -12.29 5.29 0.58
CA VAL A 59 -13.64 5.64 1.02
C VAL A 59 -13.68 5.68 2.54
N SER A 60 -14.13 6.81 3.09
CA SER A 60 -14.43 6.94 4.52
C SER A 60 -15.74 7.69 4.74
N SER A 61 -16.39 7.47 5.89
CA SER A 61 -17.67 8.08 6.23
C SER A 61 -17.55 8.92 7.49
N GLY A 62 -17.99 10.17 7.43
CA GLY A 62 -18.33 10.99 8.61
C GLY A 62 -19.81 10.83 8.99
N GLU A 63 -20.29 11.67 9.90
CA GLU A 63 -21.68 11.59 10.40
C GLU A 63 -22.75 11.83 9.30
N LYS A 64 -22.42 12.62 8.26
CA LYS A 64 -23.36 12.99 7.19
C LYS A 64 -22.77 12.94 5.78
N GLU A 65 -21.48 12.68 5.65
CA GLU A 65 -20.75 12.83 4.39
C GLU A 65 -19.83 11.63 4.15
N ILE A 66 -19.63 11.30 2.88
CA ILE A 66 -18.64 10.34 2.43
C ILE A 66 -17.45 11.13 1.90
N PHE A 67 -16.26 10.83 2.40
CA PHE A 67 -15.02 11.41 1.93
C PHE A 67 -14.31 10.42 1.00
N LEU A 68 -13.88 10.93 -0.14
CA LEU A 68 -13.11 10.19 -1.13
C LEU A 68 -11.69 10.75 -1.20
N SER A 69 -10.69 9.88 -1.07
CA SER A 69 -9.28 10.24 -1.35
C SER A 69 -9.07 10.56 -2.83
N GLU A 70 -7.92 11.15 -3.17
CA GLU A 70 -7.53 11.38 -4.57
C GLU A 70 -7.52 10.08 -5.40
N GLU A 71 -7.00 8.99 -4.84
CA GLU A 71 -6.98 7.68 -5.48
C GLU A 71 -8.40 7.16 -5.77
N ALA A 72 -9.32 7.36 -4.83
CA ALA A 72 -10.72 6.97 -5.00
C ALA A 72 -11.45 7.84 -6.03
N ILE A 73 -11.15 9.14 -6.09
CA ILE A 73 -11.66 10.04 -7.13
C ILE A 73 -11.14 9.61 -8.51
N LYS A 74 -9.86 9.24 -8.61
CA LYS A 74 -9.26 8.72 -9.84
C LYS A 74 -9.93 7.41 -10.26
N LEU A 75 -10.09 6.47 -9.33
CA LEU A 75 -10.82 5.22 -9.58
C LEU A 75 -12.27 5.47 -9.99
N LEU A 76 -12.96 6.49 -9.44
CA LEU A 76 -14.34 6.80 -9.81
C LEU A 76 -14.45 7.36 -11.23
N ASN A 77 -13.53 8.26 -11.61
CA ASN A 77 -13.66 9.07 -12.82
C ASN A 77 -12.92 8.51 -14.05
N ASP A 78 -11.85 7.75 -13.85
CA ASP A 78 -11.03 7.22 -14.95
C ASP A 78 -11.30 5.73 -15.20
N SER A 79 -12.06 5.44 -16.26
CA SER A 79 -12.39 4.06 -16.64
C SER A 79 -11.20 3.28 -17.20
N SER A 80 -10.24 3.95 -17.84
CA SER A 80 -9.05 3.30 -18.38
C SER A 80 -8.15 2.87 -17.24
N TYR A 81 -7.95 3.75 -16.26
CA TYR A 81 -7.22 3.44 -15.04
C TYR A 81 -7.84 2.26 -14.28
N ARG A 82 -9.18 2.24 -14.10
CA ARG A 82 -9.85 1.08 -13.50
C ARG A 82 -9.59 -0.23 -14.25
N THR A 83 -9.58 -0.19 -15.58
CA THR A 83 -9.35 -1.39 -16.40
C THR A 83 -7.93 -1.94 -16.21
N GLU A 84 -6.95 -1.07 -15.98
CA GLU A 84 -5.58 -1.47 -15.66
C GLU A 84 -5.46 -2.06 -14.25
N ILE A 85 -6.16 -1.45 -13.29
CA ILE A 85 -6.14 -1.85 -11.88
C ILE A 85 -6.87 -3.18 -11.66
N TYR A 86 -8.08 -3.34 -12.19
CA TYR A 86 -8.93 -4.48 -11.91
C TYR A 86 -8.78 -5.59 -12.94
N LYS A 87 -8.13 -6.68 -12.52
CA LYS A 87 -8.00 -7.91 -13.32
C LYS A 87 -8.99 -8.98 -12.85
N ASP A 88 -9.36 -9.88 -13.76
CA ASP A 88 -10.17 -11.06 -13.41
C ASP A 88 -9.45 -11.96 -12.40
N ASN A 89 -8.14 -12.14 -12.57
CA ASN A 89 -7.30 -12.89 -11.64
C ASN A 89 -5.96 -12.17 -11.49
N TYR A 90 -5.52 -12.00 -10.25
CA TYR A 90 -4.16 -11.55 -9.96
C TYR A 90 -3.25 -12.75 -9.70
N SER A 91 -1.95 -12.50 -9.84
CA SER A 91 -0.86 -13.44 -9.56
C SER A 91 0.19 -12.78 -8.66
N LEU A 92 1.12 -13.59 -8.13
CA LEU A 92 2.29 -13.05 -7.42
C LEU A 92 3.17 -12.17 -8.32
N TYR A 93 3.12 -12.37 -9.65
CA TYR A 93 3.84 -11.52 -10.59
C TYR A 93 3.24 -10.10 -10.64
N ASP A 94 1.91 -9.98 -10.60
CA ASP A 94 1.23 -8.68 -10.53
C ASP A 94 1.62 -7.93 -9.23
N VAL A 95 1.64 -8.65 -8.10
CA VAL A 95 2.12 -8.11 -6.82
C VAL A 95 3.54 -7.60 -6.94
N GLY A 96 4.43 -8.37 -7.55
CA GLY A 96 5.81 -7.98 -7.79
C GLY A 96 5.94 -6.71 -8.65
N ILE A 97 5.12 -6.57 -9.69
CA ILE A 97 5.09 -5.36 -10.52
C ILE A 97 4.64 -4.16 -9.68
N SER A 98 3.52 -4.25 -8.97
CA SER A 98 3.00 -3.14 -8.17
C SER A 98 3.97 -2.72 -7.07
N LEU A 99 4.64 -3.67 -6.41
CA LEU A 99 5.70 -3.36 -5.45
C LEU A 99 6.89 -2.67 -6.11
N SER A 100 7.31 -3.11 -7.31
CA SER A 100 8.43 -2.51 -8.05
C SER A 100 8.13 -1.08 -8.51
N ASN A 101 6.87 -0.79 -8.80
CA ASN A 101 6.39 0.55 -9.18
C ASN A 101 6.08 1.45 -7.98
N MET A 102 6.30 0.98 -6.74
CA MET A 102 5.92 1.69 -5.52
C MET A 102 4.40 1.90 -5.34
N ASP A 103 3.59 1.13 -6.06
CA ASP A 103 2.13 1.08 -5.90
C ASP A 103 1.76 0.15 -4.72
N ILE A 104 2.27 0.46 -3.53
CA ILE A 104 2.20 -0.43 -2.35
C ILE A 104 0.75 -0.74 -1.97
N LYS A 105 -0.14 0.26 -1.99
CA LYS A 105 -1.58 0.05 -1.70
C LYS A 105 -2.23 -0.92 -2.69
N LEU A 106 -1.90 -0.80 -3.98
CA LEU A 106 -2.38 -1.71 -5.01
C LEU A 106 -1.82 -3.13 -4.83
N ALA A 107 -0.53 -3.26 -4.51
CA ALA A 107 0.09 -4.55 -4.23
C ALA A 107 -0.62 -5.28 -3.07
N PHE A 108 -0.98 -4.54 -2.02
CA PHE A 108 -1.71 -5.09 -0.88
C PHE A 108 -3.15 -5.50 -1.23
N TRP A 109 -3.83 -4.73 -2.08
CA TRP A 109 -5.12 -5.13 -2.65
C TRP A 109 -5.04 -6.43 -3.45
N GLN A 110 -4.02 -6.56 -4.30
CA GLN A 110 -3.79 -7.78 -5.06
C GLN A 110 -3.53 -8.96 -4.12
N MET A 111 -2.72 -8.77 -3.06
CA MET A 111 -2.49 -9.79 -2.03
C MET A 111 -3.77 -10.21 -1.30
N ILE A 112 -4.70 -9.29 -1.00
CA ILE A 112 -6.03 -9.62 -0.43
C ILE A 112 -6.82 -10.52 -1.40
N ASN A 113 -6.75 -10.25 -2.70
CA ASN A 113 -7.46 -11.02 -3.72
C ASN A 113 -6.92 -12.44 -3.86
N ILE A 114 -5.59 -12.63 -3.84
CA ILE A 114 -4.93 -13.94 -3.97
C ILE A 114 -4.69 -14.66 -2.63
N TYR A 115 -5.20 -14.07 -1.54
CA TYR A 115 -5.04 -14.60 -0.19
C TYR A 115 -5.49 -16.06 -0.03
N PRO A 116 -6.70 -16.47 -0.49
CA PRO A 116 -7.18 -17.84 -0.29
C PRO A 116 -6.28 -18.93 -0.88
N GLN A 117 -5.56 -18.62 -1.97
CA GLN A 117 -4.73 -19.58 -2.69
C GLN A 117 -3.37 -19.82 -2.01
N ASN A 118 -2.85 -18.83 -1.28
CA ASN A 118 -1.48 -18.85 -0.73
C ASN A 118 -1.38 -18.24 0.67
N LYS A 119 -2.35 -18.54 1.55
CA LYS A 119 -2.52 -17.87 2.86
C LYS A 119 -1.23 -17.69 3.65
N ASP A 120 -0.54 -18.79 3.97
CA ASP A 120 0.65 -18.77 4.84
C ASP A 120 1.80 -17.96 4.23
N THR A 121 2.03 -18.13 2.93
CA THR A 121 3.06 -17.39 2.19
C THR A 121 2.77 -15.90 2.18
N LEU A 122 1.52 -15.53 1.91
CA LEU A 122 1.10 -14.12 1.85
C LEU A 122 1.13 -13.45 3.21
N ILE A 123 0.74 -14.14 4.29
CA ILE A 123 0.91 -13.59 5.64
C ILE A 123 2.39 -13.31 5.91
N LYS A 124 3.30 -14.24 5.60
CA LYS A 124 4.74 -14.02 5.81
C LYS A 124 5.27 -12.86 4.98
N TYR A 125 4.85 -12.73 3.73
CA TYR A 125 5.24 -11.63 2.86
C TYR A 125 4.73 -10.29 3.35
N ILE A 126 3.44 -10.19 3.70
CA ILE A 126 2.87 -8.96 4.27
C ILE A 126 3.58 -8.62 5.59
N TYR A 127 3.79 -9.61 6.46
CA TYR A 127 4.47 -9.41 7.75
C TYR A 127 5.93 -8.97 7.61
N ALA A 128 6.61 -9.31 6.51
CA ALA A 128 7.99 -8.86 6.28
C ALA A 128 8.12 -7.32 6.22
N TYR A 129 7.05 -6.62 5.84
CA TYR A 129 7.00 -5.16 5.80
C TYR A 129 6.64 -4.51 7.15
N ASP A 130 6.21 -5.29 8.14
CA ASP A 130 5.70 -4.80 9.44
C ASP A 130 6.74 -3.98 10.24
N LYS A 131 8.03 -4.22 9.99
CA LYS A 131 9.12 -3.49 10.66
C LYS A 131 9.31 -2.05 10.18
N ILE A 132 8.84 -1.74 8.97
CA ILE A 132 9.08 -0.46 8.30
C ILE A 132 7.80 0.29 7.95
N LEU A 133 6.66 -0.42 7.92
CA LEU A 133 5.37 0.12 7.51
C LEU A 133 4.26 -0.37 8.44
N PRO A 134 3.21 0.42 8.69
CA PRO A 134 2.04 0.03 9.46
C PRO A 134 1.14 -0.89 8.61
N VAL A 135 1.59 -2.12 8.38
CA VAL A 135 0.99 -3.02 7.38
C VAL A 135 -0.48 -3.34 7.63
N ASP A 136 -0.96 -3.33 8.87
CA ASP A 136 -2.37 -3.48 9.20
C ASP A 136 -3.22 -2.30 8.71
N GLU A 137 -2.73 -1.07 8.89
CA GLU A 137 -3.36 0.13 8.34
C GLU A 137 -3.36 0.10 6.82
N ILE A 138 -2.28 -0.35 6.19
CA ILE A 138 -2.16 -0.47 4.73
C ILE A 138 -3.11 -1.53 4.17
N VAL A 139 -3.21 -2.70 4.82
CA VAL A 139 -4.17 -3.75 4.44
C VAL A 139 -5.60 -3.19 4.48
N LEU A 140 -5.94 -2.45 5.53
CA LEU A 140 -7.26 -1.82 5.66
C LEU A 140 -7.46 -0.72 4.61
N SER A 141 -6.51 0.20 4.43
CA SER A 141 -6.59 1.29 3.48
C SER A 141 -6.78 0.76 2.06
N SER A 142 -6.02 -0.28 1.68
CA SER A 142 -6.13 -0.98 0.40
C SER A 142 -7.52 -1.55 0.17
N PHE A 143 -8.09 -2.23 1.17
CA PHE A 143 -9.46 -2.72 1.08
C PHE A 143 -10.47 -1.58 0.86
N TYR A 144 -10.43 -0.54 1.71
CA TYR A 144 -11.37 0.59 1.63
C TYR A 144 -11.14 1.48 0.40
N THR A 145 -9.98 1.40 -0.25
CA THR A 145 -9.70 2.09 -1.50
C THR A 145 -10.23 1.32 -2.70
N TYR A 146 -9.93 0.04 -2.84
CA TYR A 146 -10.19 -0.67 -4.10
C TYR A 146 -11.51 -1.46 -4.11
N ALA A 147 -11.99 -1.96 -2.97
CA ALA A 147 -13.18 -2.82 -2.95
C ALA A 147 -14.47 -2.11 -3.43
N PHE A 148 -14.59 -0.79 -3.20
CA PHE A 148 -15.76 -0.01 -3.60
C PHE A 148 -15.80 0.32 -5.10
N PHE A 149 -14.71 0.15 -5.82
CA PHE A 149 -14.64 0.44 -7.26
C PHE A 149 -14.31 -0.80 -8.10
N ASP A 150 -14.21 -1.98 -7.48
CA ASP A 150 -14.02 -3.24 -8.19
C ASP A 150 -15.27 -3.58 -9.01
N PRO A 151 -15.17 -3.70 -10.35
CA PRO A 151 -16.32 -4.00 -11.20
C PRO A 151 -16.96 -5.37 -10.92
N LYS A 152 -16.29 -6.29 -10.20
CA LYS A 152 -16.88 -7.56 -9.72
C LYS A 152 -17.86 -7.34 -8.56
N ILE A 153 -17.79 -6.19 -7.91
CA ILE A 153 -18.51 -5.86 -6.69
C ILE A 153 -19.50 -4.74 -6.91
N THR A 154 -19.07 -3.69 -7.62
CA THR A 154 -19.82 -2.45 -7.77
C THR A 154 -20.07 -2.09 -9.22
N ASN A 155 -21.22 -1.46 -9.47
CA ASN A 155 -21.52 -0.79 -10.72
C ASN A 155 -21.42 0.72 -10.51
N LEU A 156 -20.86 1.44 -11.49
CA LEU A 156 -20.65 2.89 -11.45
C LEU A 156 -21.62 3.66 -12.36
N SER A 157 -22.70 3.02 -12.82
CA SER A 157 -23.64 3.52 -13.83
C SER A 157 -24.36 4.84 -13.50
N SER A 158 -24.36 5.28 -12.23
CA SER A 158 -25.07 6.49 -11.79
C SER A 158 -24.14 7.58 -11.21
N GLY A 159 -22.82 7.46 -11.41
CA GLY A 159 -21.83 8.34 -10.75
C GLY A 159 -21.67 8.06 -9.26
N LYS A 160 -22.39 7.06 -8.73
CA LYS A 160 -22.25 6.52 -7.37
C LYS A 160 -21.93 5.02 -7.44
N PRO A 161 -21.02 4.50 -6.61
CA PRO A 161 -20.81 3.06 -6.51
C PRO A 161 -22.02 2.35 -5.92
N GLU A 162 -22.62 1.47 -6.70
CA GLU A 162 -23.70 0.59 -6.27
C GLU A 162 -23.16 -0.82 -6.07
N VAL A 163 -23.12 -1.31 -4.83
CA VAL A 163 -22.66 -2.66 -4.50
C VAL A 163 -23.73 -3.68 -4.92
N TYR A 164 -23.49 -4.38 -6.03
CA TYR A 164 -24.41 -5.40 -6.57
C TYR A 164 -24.00 -6.83 -6.19
N ARG A 165 -22.76 -7.03 -5.73
CA ARG A 165 -22.26 -8.31 -5.16
C ARG A 165 -21.78 -8.14 -3.71
N PRO A 166 -22.70 -7.94 -2.76
CA PRO A 166 -22.35 -7.79 -1.35
C PRO A 166 -21.65 -9.03 -0.78
N ASP A 167 -21.94 -10.22 -1.33
CA ASP A 167 -21.29 -11.48 -0.97
C ASP A 167 -19.77 -11.47 -1.26
N ILE A 168 -19.36 -10.97 -2.43
CA ILE A 168 -17.93 -10.83 -2.77
C ILE A 168 -17.27 -9.75 -1.91
N PHE A 169 -17.96 -8.62 -1.69
CA PHE A 169 -17.45 -7.55 -0.82
C PHE A 169 -17.19 -8.05 0.61
N GLU A 170 -18.15 -8.78 1.19
CA GLU A 170 -18.01 -9.39 2.51
C GLU A 170 -16.88 -10.42 2.55
N GLU A 171 -16.70 -11.20 1.48
CA GLU A 171 -15.60 -12.16 1.41
C GLU A 171 -14.24 -11.44 1.45
N TYR A 172 -14.08 -10.37 0.67
CA TYR A 172 -12.86 -9.56 0.70
C TYR A 172 -12.65 -8.91 2.06
N PHE A 173 -13.71 -8.38 2.67
CA PHE A 173 -13.64 -7.82 4.01
C PHE A 173 -13.24 -8.86 5.06
N ARG A 174 -13.75 -10.09 4.94
CA ARG A 174 -13.37 -11.23 5.80
C ARG A 174 -11.88 -11.55 5.64
N ARG A 175 -11.36 -11.62 4.41
CA ARG A 175 -9.93 -11.86 4.13
C ARG A 175 -9.06 -10.76 4.73
N THR A 176 -9.43 -9.49 4.54
CA THR A 176 -8.74 -8.33 5.13
C THR A 176 -8.65 -8.44 6.65
N LYS A 177 -9.76 -8.76 7.32
CA LYS A 177 -9.80 -8.94 8.78
C LYS A 177 -8.96 -10.13 9.24
N GLU A 178 -8.99 -11.24 8.51
CA GLU A 178 -8.18 -12.43 8.78
C GLU A 178 -6.67 -12.10 8.70
N ILE A 179 -6.25 -11.37 7.67
CA ILE A 179 -4.87 -10.90 7.52
C ILE A 179 -4.46 -10.02 8.72
N VAL A 180 -5.24 -8.98 9.04
CA VAL A 180 -4.96 -8.08 10.16
C VAL A 180 -4.88 -8.84 11.49
N TYR A 181 -5.77 -9.81 11.70
CA TYR A 181 -5.72 -10.67 12.89
C TYR A 181 -4.39 -11.44 12.99
N TYR A 182 -3.93 -12.07 11.90
CA TYR A 182 -2.67 -12.81 11.91
C TYR A 182 -1.45 -11.90 12.10
N LEU A 183 -1.45 -10.70 11.53
CA LEU A 183 -0.39 -9.71 11.76
C LEU A 183 -0.27 -9.37 13.26
N ASN A 184 -1.41 -9.09 13.90
CA ASN A 184 -1.45 -8.82 15.34
C ASN A 184 -1.09 -10.03 16.20
N TYR A 185 -1.40 -11.25 15.74
CA TYR A 185 -0.92 -12.47 16.39
C TYR A 185 0.61 -12.58 16.32
N LEU A 186 1.22 -12.41 15.15
CA LEU A 186 2.67 -12.49 14.96
C LEU A 186 3.43 -11.41 15.74
N ARG A 187 2.91 -10.18 15.78
CA ARG A 187 3.46 -9.09 16.62
C ARG A 187 3.50 -9.47 18.11
N ARG A 188 2.44 -10.11 18.62
CA ARG A 188 2.38 -10.55 20.02
C ARG A 188 3.34 -11.69 20.31
N GLU A 189 3.51 -12.64 19.38
CA GLU A 189 4.45 -13.75 19.55
C GLU A 189 5.91 -13.28 19.51
N ASN A 190 6.25 -12.32 18.65
CA ASN A 190 7.61 -11.77 18.58
C ASN A 190 7.99 -10.83 19.74
N ASN A 191 7.00 -10.33 20.49
CA ASN A 191 7.21 -9.50 21.68
C ASN A 191 7.20 -10.30 23.00
N LYS A 192 7.10 -11.63 22.92
CA LYS A 192 7.28 -12.54 24.06
C LYS A 192 8.72 -13.04 24.13
#